data_AF-A0A958IXB5-F1
#
_entry.id   AF-A0A958IXB5-F1
#
_cell.length_a   1.000
_cell.length_b   1.000
_cell.length_c   1.000
_cell.angle_alpha   90.00
_cell.angle_beta   90.00
_cell.angle_gamma   90.00
#
_symmetry.space_group_name_H-M   'P 1'
#
loop_
_entity.id
_entity.type
_entity.pdbx_description
1 polymer ?
#
loop_
_entity_poly.entity_id
_entity_poly.type
_entity_poly.pdbx_seq_one_letter_code
_entity_poly.pdbx_strand_id
1 'polypeptide(L)'
;MMTRAKHFIAAMIFAICLSANAQIPQVSGDLKSEIVSIVCAMPGSGSNGFVIPSFATLQKWSVLFNTFVDADFLRADSIVKADFPYYQLIEFTDTGYQNRVFYMLKENAPIERGWGTFLVNPDYLRQVAIEVPHARYDTNTHREGADVFRETGARFLLMSGTHRCANSEESSCSGTTSACGGSSQPYRVSDMAHFDNALFQLFHEVVTVRVNQLYSINLHGHAQSSCP
;
A
#
# COMPACT_ATOMS: atom_id res chain seq x y z
N MET A 1 -20.83 -20.12 75.13
CA MET A 1 -20.26 -20.47 73.81
C MET A 1 -20.36 -19.22 72.93
N MET A 2 -19.35 -18.34 72.98
CA MET A 2 -19.33 -17.06 72.24
C MET A 2 -18.63 -17.26 70.90
N THR A 3 -19.34 -17.09 69.80
CA THR A 3 -18.80 -17.16 68.44
C THR A 3 -18.23 -15.79 68.03
N ARG A 4 -16.91 -15.75 67.78
CA ARG A 4 -16.18 -14.60 67.23
C ARG A 4 -16.55 -14.39 65.76
N ALA A 5 -17.04 -13.19 65.43
CA ALA A 5 -17.19 -12.74 64.05
C ALA A 5 -15.80 -12.40 63.44
N LYS A 6 -15.37 -13.18 62.45
CA LYS A 6 -14.15 -12.91 61.67
C LYS A 6 -14.48 -11.83 60.64
N HIS A 7 -13.88 -10.65 60.78
CA HIS A 7 -13.96 -9.58 59.79
C HIS A 7 -12.97 -9.91 58.66
N PHE A 8 -13.50 -10.22 57.48
CA PHE A 8 -12.70 -10.32 56.25
C PHE A 8 -12.56 -8.93 55.64
N ILE A 9 -11.34 -8.40 55.62
CA ILE A 9 -11.00 -7.20 54.86
C ILE A 9 -10.81 -7.65 53.41
N ALA A 10 -11.72 -7.26 52.52
CA ALA A 10 -11.58 -7.45 51.09
C ALA A 10 -10.60 -6.40 50.55
N ALA A 11 -9.39 -6.83 50.18
CA ALA A 11 -8.46 -5.99 49.45
C ALA A 11 -8.94 -5.87 47.99
N MET A 12 -9.46 -4.68 47.63
CA MET A 12 -9.81 -4.35 46.26
C MET A 12 -8.53 -4.09 45.47
N ILE A 13 -8.11 -5.07 44.65
CA ILE A 13 -7.01 -4.89 43.69
C ILE A 13 -7.58 -4.07 42.53
N PHE A 14 -7.22 -2.78 42.45
CA PHE A 14 -7.49 -1.95 41.29
C PHE A 14 -6.53 -2.38 40.18
N ALA A 15 -7.03 -3.12 39.20
CA ALA A 15 -6.29 -3.41 37.98
C ALA A 15 -6.15 -2.10 37.19
N ILE A 16 -4.97 -1.49 37.26
CA ILE A 16 -4.61 -0.37 36.38
C ILE A 16 -4.42 -0.99 34.98
N CYS A 17 -5.44 -0.83 34.15
CA CYS A 17 -5.35 -1.15 32.73
C CYS A 17 -4.45 -0.09 32.08
N LEU A 18 -3.17 -0.39 31.88
CA LEU A 18 -2.33 0.41 31.00
C LEU A 18 -2.87 0.25 29.58
N SER A 19 -3.67 1.22 29.14
CA SER A 19 -3.94 1.42 27.72
C SER A 19 -2.62 1.78 27.06
N ALA A 20 -1.99 0.84 26.37
CA ALA A 20 -0.99 1.20 25.37
C ALA A 20 -1.69 2.14 24.38
N ASN A 21 -1.25 3.39 24.29
CA ASN A 21 -1.70 4.27 23.22
C ASN A 21 -1.41 3.53 21.91
N ALA A 22 -2.47 3.18 21.18
CA ALA A 22 -2.34 2.63 19.85
C ALA A 22 -1.79 3.74 18.95
N GLN A 23 -0.47 3.84 18.88
CA GLN A 23 0.21 4.79 18.03
C GLN A 23 0.60 4.10 16.73
N ILE A 24 0.39 4.80 15.62
CA ILE A 24 0.87 4.37 14.32
C ILE A 24 2.41 4.34 14.37
N PRO A 25 3.06 3.24 13.95
CA PRO A 25 4.51 3.18 13.90
C PRO A 25 5.11 4.37 13.14
N GLN A 26 6.11 5.00 13.76
CA GLN A 26 6.83 6.14 13.21
C GLN A 26 8.12 5.65 12.58
N VAL A 27 8.32 5.96 11.31
CA VAL A 27 9.50 5.54 10.55
C VAL A 27 10.10 6.78 9.89
N SER A 28 11.43 6.89 9.87
CA SER A 28 12.13 7.98 9.18
C SER A 28 13.13 7.42 8.18
N GLY A 29 13.23 8.04 7.01
CA GLY A 29 14.19 7.64 5.99
C GLY A 29 14.02 8.45 4.71
N ASP A 30 14.85 8.18 3.71
CA ASP A 30 14.67 8.73 2.36
C ASP A 30 13.59 7.92 1.61
N LEU A 31 12.45 8.55 1.30
CA LEU A 31 11.33 7.90 0.60
C LEU A 31 11.77 7.21 -0.70
N LYS A 32 12.70 7.79 -1.48
CA LYS A 32 13.19 7.14 -2.71
C LYS A 32 13.90 5.83 -2.42
N SER A 33 14.77 5.82 -1.41
CA SER A 33 15.48 4.61 -0.98
C SER A 33 14.49 3.56 -0.48
N GLU A 34 13.45 3.96 0.25
CA GLU A 34 12.38 3.07 0.70
C GLU A 34 11.59 2.47 -0.47
N ILE A 35 11.19 3.30 -1.44
CA ILE A 35 10.49 2.86 -2.66
C ILE A 35 11.32 1.86 -3.46
N VAL A 36 12.63 2.11 -3.61
CA VAL A 36 13.55 1.17 -4.29
C VAL A 36 13.64 -0.15 -3.54
N SER A 37 13.77 -0.11 -2.22
CA SER A 37 13.80 -1.31 -1.37
C SER A 37 12.54 -2.17 -1.55
N ILE A 38 11.36 -1.53 -1.53
CA ILE A 38 10.08 -2.19 -1.77
C ILE A 38 10.06 -2.83 -3.17
N VAL A 39 10.45 -2.11 -4.23
CA VAL A 39 10.47 -2.61 -5.61
C VAL A 39 11.40 -3.81 -5.78
N CYS A 40 12.58 -3.79 -5.17
CA CYS A 40 13.49 -4.92 -5.24
C CYS A 40 12.95 -6.18 -4.53
N ALA A 41 12.08 -6.02 -3.53
CA ALA A 41 11.47 -7.12 -2.77
C ALA A 41 10.19 -7.71 -3.39
N MET A 42 9.59 -7.06 -4.39
CA MET A 42 8.35 -7.54 -5.02
C MET A 42 8.50 -8.92 -5.69
N PRO A 43 7.41 -9.58 -6.11
CA PRO A 43 7.45 -10.73 -7.03
C PRO A 43 8.05 -10.37 -8.39
N GLY A 44 8.84 -11.29 -8.96
CA GLY A 44 9.63 -11.08 -10.18
C GLY A 44 9.00 -11.73 -11.40
N SER A 45 9.53 -11.46 -12.59
CA SER A 45 9.06 -12.09 -13.82
C SER A 45 9.05 -13.62 -13.70
N GLY A 46 7.93 -14.25 -14.04
CA GLY A 46 7.74 -15.70 -13.98
C GLY A 46 7.69 -16.32 -12.57
N SER A 47 7.66 -15.52 -11.50
CA SER A 47 7.66 -16.06 -10.13
C SER A 47 6.30 -16.62 -9.68
N ASN A 48 5.22 -16.29 -10.38
CA ASN A 48 3.82 -16.51 -9.99
C ASN A 48 3.51 -16.01 -8.56
N GLY A 49 4.16 -14.93 -8.14
CA GLY A 49 4.08 -14.43 -6.76
C GLY A 49 3.02 -13.36 -6.53
N PHE A 50 2.35 -12.87 -7.57
CA PHE A 50 1.16 -12.03 -7.38
C PHE A 50 -0.03 -12.91 -7.00
N VAL A 51 -0.69 -12.56 -5.90
CA VAL A 51 -1.90 -13.24 -5.43
C VAL A 51 -3.12 -12.45 -5.86
N ILE A 52 -4.04 -13.03 -6.62
CA ILE A 52 -5.28 -12.36 -7.00
C ILE A 52 -6.15 -12.14 -5.75
N PRO A 53 -6.53 -10.89 -5.40
CA PRO A 53 -7.46 -10.63 -4.32
C PRO A 53 -8.82 -11.31 -4.54
N SER A 54 -9.39 -11.88 -3.48
CA SER A 54 -10.79 -12.34 -3.52
C SER A 54 -11.75 -11.15 -3.48
N PHE A 55 -12.99 -11.34 -3.92
CA PHE A 55 -14.03 -10.31 -3.79
C PHE A 55 -14.23 -9.84 -2.33
N ALA A 56 -14.25 -10.78 -1.37
CA ALA A 56 -14.36 -10.44 0.05
C ALA A 56 -13.14 -9.63 0.54
N THR A 57 -11.95 -9.92 0.02
CA THR A 57 -10.74 -9.14 0.28
C THR A 57 -10.89 -7.72 -0.26
N LEU A 58 -11.31 -7.56 -1.53
CA LEU A 58 -11.55 -6.24 -2.12
C LEU A 58 -12.56 -5.41 -1.33
N GLN A 59 -13.63 -6.02 -0.83
CA GLN A 59 -14.62 -5.33 0.00
C GLN A 59 -14.01 -4.77 1.29
N LYS A 60 -13.20 -5.57 2.00
CA LYS A 60 -12.50 -5.10 3.21
C LYS A 60 -11.48 -4.00 2.88
N TRP A 61 -10.75 -4.14 1.79
CA TRP A 61 -9.80 -3.12 1.32
C TRP A 61 -10.49 -1.84 0.90
N SER A 62 -11.69 -1.91 0.33
CA SER A 62 -12.48 -0.72 0.02
C SER A 62 -12.78 0.06 1.30
N VAL A 63 -13.19 -0.61 2.38
CA VAL A 63 -13.40 0.05 3.68
C VAL A 63 -12.11 0.68 4.21
N LEU A 64 -11.00 -0.05 4.15
CA LEU A 64 -9.69 0.48 4.56
C LEU A 64 -9.28 1.70 3.74
N PHE A 65 -9.33 1.63 2.42
CA PHE A 65 -8.93 2.73 1.53
C PHE A 65 -9.83 3.95 1.68
N ASN A 66 -11.14 3.78 1.84
CA ASN A 66 -12.03 4.88 2.16
C ASN A 66 -11.62 5.58 3.47
N THR A 67 -11.34 4.81 4.52
CA THR A 67 -10.86 5.33 5.81
C THR A 67 -9.50 6.05 5.68
N PHE A 68 -8.60 5.47 4.89
CA PHE A 68 -7.26 6.00 4.64
C PHE A 68 -7.28 7.31 3.85
N VAL A 69 -8.15 7.42 2.84
CA VAL A 69 -8.35 8.65 2.04
C VAL A 69 -9.02 9.77 2.85
N ASP A 70 -9.84 9.40 3.83
CA ASP A 70 -10.46 10.31 4.80
C ASP A 70 -9.50 10.81 5.89
N ALA A 71 -8.24 10.38 5.85
CA ALA A 71 -7.21 10.70 6.82
C ALA A 71 -7.54 10.27 8.27
N ASP A 72 -8.44 9.29 8.45
CA ASP A 72 -8.67 8.63 9.73
C ASP A 72 -7.63 7.51 9.93
N PHE A 73 -6.38 7.91 10.13
CA PHE A 73 -5.25 6.99 10.14
C PHE A 73 -5.27 6.04 11.34
N LEU A 74 -5.82 6.45 12.49
CA LEU A 74 -5.95 5.57 13.66
C LEU A 74 -6.96 4.45 13.40
N ARG A 75 -8.07 4.76 12.74
CA ARG A 75 -9.03 3.74 12.34
C ARG A 75 -8.47 2.85 11.23
N ALA A 76 -7.77 3.43 10.25
CA ALA A 76 -7.12 2.68 9.18
C ALA A 76 -6.09 1.68 9.74
N ASP A 77 -5.23 2.11 10.68
CA ASP A 77 -4.27 1.24 11.38
C ASP A 77 -4.96 0.10 12.14
N SER A 78 -6.08 0.40 12.81
CA SER A 78 -6.89 -0.61 13.49
C SER A 78 -7.44 -1.67 12.53
N ILE A 79 -7.89 -1.26 11.34
CA ILE A 79 -8.37 -2.18 10.29
C ILE A 79 -7.21 -3.02 9.75
N VAL A 80 -6.06 -2.40 9.45
CA VAL A 80 -4.86 -3.12 8.97
C VAL A 80 -4.44 -4.21 9.94
N LYS A 81 -4.31 -3.88 11.23
CA LYS A 81 -3.90 -4.84 12.27
C LYS A 81 -4.89 -5.98 12.46
N ALA A 82 -6.18 -5.72 12.28
CA ALA A 82 -7.23 -6.72 12.47
C ALA A 82 -7.38 -7.67 11.26
N ASP A 83 -7.34 -7.11 10.04
CA ASP A 83 -7.75 -7.83 8.83
C ASP A 83 -6.59 -8.20 7.89
N PHE A 84 -5.45 -7.51 7.99
CA PHE A 84 -4.36 -7.59 7.02
C PHE A 84 -2.98 -7.72 7.70
N PRO A 85 -2.68 -8.87 8.35
CA PRO A 85 -1.44 -9.05 9.13
C PRO A 85 -0.14 -9.00 8.29
N TYR A 86 -0.25 -9.07 6.97
CA TYR A 86 0.84 -8.92 6.01
C TYR A 86 1.01 -7.48 5.50
N TYR A 87 0.21 -6.53 5.98
CA TYR A 87 0.37 -5.09 5.75
C TYR A 87 0.67 -4.36 7.06
N GLN A 88 1.17 -3.15 6.91
CA GLN A 88 1.27 -2.16 7.97
C GLN A 88 0.89 -0.77 7.44
N LEU A 89 0.33 0.05 8.33
CA LEU A 89 0.25 1.49 8.16
C LEU A 89 1.38 2.12 8.98
N ILE A 90 2.19 2.96 8.35
CA ILE A 90 3.24 3.73 9.02
C ILE A 90 3.06 5.22 8.76
N GLU A 91 3.49 6.03 9.71
CA GLU A 91 3.77 7.44 9.51
C GLU A 91 5.26 7.56 9.15
N PHE A 92 5.52 7.94 7.90
CA PHE A 92 6.84 7.99 7.31
C PHE A 92 7.32 9.44 7.21
N THR A 93 8.40 9.77 7.92
CA THR A 93 9.10 11.06 7.79
C THR A 93 10.19 10.95 6.73
N ASP A 94 10.01 11.68 5.63
CA ASP A 94 10.94 11.71 4.52
C ASP A 94 12.14 12.62 4.78
N THR A 95 13.18 12.06 5.39
CA THR A 95 14.43 12.78 5.70
C THR A 95 15.24 13.12 4.44
N GLY A 96 14.93 12.48 3.31
CA GLY A 96 15.50 12.81 2.00
C GLY A 96 14.87 14.03 1.34
N TYR A 97 13.72 14.52 1.84
CA TYR A 97 13.01 15.65 1.26
C TYR A 97 12.24 16.45 2.32
N GLN A 98 12.89 17.48 2.88
CA GLN A 98 12.28 18.49 3.75
C GLN A 98 11.55 17.93 5.01
N ASN A 99 11.86 16.70 5.43
CA ASN A 99 11.19 16.01 6.54
C ASN A 99 9.66 15.98 6.40
N ARG A 100 9.15 15.90 5.17
CA ARG A 100 7.70 15.78 4.94
C ARG A 100 7.19 14.47 5.53
N VAL A 101 5.99 14.51 6.09
CA VAL A 101 5.34 13.34 6.67
C VAL A 101 4.34 12.77 5.67
N PHE A 102 4.39 11.46 5.46
CA PHE A 102 3.43 10.71 4.64
C PHE A 102 2.87 9.55 5.45
N TYR A 103 1.62 9.19 5.18
CA TYR A 103 1.08 7.92 5.67
C TYR A 103 1.20 6.88 4.58
N MET A 104 1.81 5.73 4.88
CA MET A 104 2.14 4.69 3.92
C MET A 104 1.51 3.35 4.32
N LEU A 105 0.66 2.82 3.46
CA LEU A 105 0.24 1.42 3.49
C LEU A 105 1.20 0.60 2.64
N LYS A 106 1.93 -0.32 3.27
CA LYS A 106 2.87 -1.22 2.58
C LYS A 106 2.80 -2.64 3.14
N GLU A 107 3.15 -3.62 2.30
CA GLU A 107 3.34 -5.00 2.75
C GLU A 107 4.54 -5.11 3.70
N ASN A 108 4.42 -6.04 4.64
CA ASN A 108 5.52 -6.47 5.49
C ASN A 108 6.53 -7.28 4.64
N ALA A 109 7.81 -7.26 5.04
CA ALA A 109 8.81 -8.13 4.43
C ALA A 109 8.76 -9.51 5.12
N PRO A 110 8.85 -10.62 4.37
CA PRO A 110 8.88 -10.70 2.91
C PRO A 110 7.52 -10.40 2.27
N ILE A 111 7.52 -9.89 1.03
CA ILE A 111 6.29 -9.62 0.26
C ILE A 111 5.59 -10.94 -0.06
N GLU A 112 4.31 -11.07 0.33
CA GLU A 112 3.54 -12.31 0.20
C GLU A 112 2.37 -12.22 -0.80
N ARG A 113 1.94 -11.01 -1.16
CA ARG A 113 0.76 -10.80 -2.00
C ARG A 113 1.08 -10.05 -3.29
N GLY A 114 1.98 -9.08 -3.23
CA GLY A 114 2.32 -8.22 -4.36
C GLY A 114 1.21 -7.22 -4.72
N TRP A 115 0.44 -6.76 -3.73
CA TRP A 115 -0.76 -5.94 -3.91
C TRP A 115 -0.50 -4.44 -4.04
N GLY A 116 0.69 -3.98 -3.65
CA GLY A 116 1.12 -2.59 -3.89
C GLY A 116 1.42 -1.79 -2.65
N THR A 117 1.79 -0.55 -2.88
CA THR A 117 2.12 0.44 -1.84
C THR A 117 1.36 1.72 -2.14
N PHE A 118 0.73 2.28 -1.10
CA PHE A 118 -0.19 3.41 -1.23
C PHE A 118 0.19 4.47 -0.21
N LEU A 119 0.41 5.70 -0.66
CA LEU A 119 0.75 6.82 0.19
C LEU A 119 -0.34 7.89 0.14
N VAL A 120 -0.57 8.51 1.30
CA VAL A 120 -1.32 9.75 1.45
C VAL A 120 -0.36 10.81 1.98
N ASN A 121 -0.31 11.96 1.29
CA ASN A 121 0.29 13.18 1.79
C ASN A 121 -0.78 14.00 2.53
N PRO A 122 -0.75 14.08 3.88
CA PRO A 122 -1.74 14.87 4.62
C PRO A 122 -1.61 16.36 4.32
N ASP A 123 -0.39 16.84 4.03
CA ASP A 123 -0.08 18.24 3.71
C ASP A 123 0.06 18.46 2.19
N TYR A 124 -0.83 17.86 1.41
CA TYR A 124 -0.78 17.95 -0.06
C TYR A 124 -0.99 19.38 -0.57
N LEU A 125 -0.32 19.70 -1.67
CA LEU A 125 -0.43 20.98 -2.38
C LEU A 125 -1.33 20.88 -3.61
N ARG A 126 -1.51 19.66 -4.13
CA ARG A 126 -2.26 19.38 -5.36
C ARG A 126 -3.11 18.13 -5.20
N GLN A 127 -4.34 18.19 -5.67
CA GLN A 127 -5.22 17.03 -5.79
C GLN A 127 -4.80 16.19 -7.01
N VAL A 128 -3.63 15.59 -6.90
CA VAL A 128 -3.04 14.72 -7.91
C VAL A 128 -2.76 13.35 -7.29
N ALA A 129 -3.08 12.29 -8.02
CA ALA A 129 -2.63 10.94 -7.76
C ALA A 129 -1.53 10.58 -8.77
N ILE A 130 -0.36 10.21 -8.27
CA ILE A 130 0.73 9.66 -9.09
C ILE A 130 0.60 8.15 -9.07
N GLU A 131 0.56 7.53 -10.23
CA GLU A 131 0.31 6.10 -10.40
C GLU A 131 1.48 5.46 -11.13
N VAL A 132 2.05 4.40 -10.55
CA VAL A 132 3.19 3.66 -11.11
C VAL A 132 2.77 2.19 -11.25
N PRO A 133 2.04 1.82 -12.32
CA PRO A 133 1.48 0.48 -12.46
C PRO A 133 2.52 -0.59 -12.80
N HIS A 134 3.71 -0.21 -13.28
CA HIS A 134 4.77 -1.12 -13.70
C HIS A 134 6.09 -0.85 -12.95
N ALA A 135 6.02 -0.58 -11.65
CA ALA A 135 7.16 -0.08 -10.85
C ALA A 135 8.46 -0.90 -10.96
N ARG A 136 8.33 -2.23 -11.10
CA ARG A 136 9.47 -3.16 -11.24
C ARG A 136 9.86 -3.46 -12.68
N TYR A 137 8.99 -3.18 -13.65
CA TYR A 137 9.24 -3.48 -15.06
C TYR A 137 9.63 -2.24 -15.85
N ASP A 138 8.95 -1.12 -15.68
CA ASP A 138 9.26 0.11 -16.39
C ASP A 138 10.43 0.81 -15.68
N THR A 139 11.55 0.91 -16.39
CA THR A 139 12.83 1.45 -15.91
C THR A 139 12.64 2.78 -15.21
N ASN A 140 13.09 2.86 -13.96
CA ASN A 140 13.10 4.06 -13.12
C ASN A 140 11.74 4.72 -12.81
N THR A 141 10.62 4.20 -13.30
CA THR A 141 9.30 4.78 -13.06
C THR A 141 8.93 4.88 -11.58
N HIS A 142 9.39 3.95 -10.75
CA HIS A 142 9.24 4.02 -9.28
C HIS A 142 10.01 5.20 -8.67
N ARG A 143 11.20 5.52 -9.18
CA ARG A 143 12.01 6.67 -8.73
C ARG A 143 11.41 7.97 -9.23
N GLU A 144 11.05 8.02 -10.51
CA GLU A 144 10.41 9.18 -11.13
C GLU A 144 9.05 9.48 -10.50
N GLY A 145 8.24 8.46 -10.22
CA GLY A 145 6.97 8.62 -9.52
C GLY A 145 7.14 9.18 -8.11
N ALA A 146 8.16 8.71 -7.37
CA ALA A 146 8.48 9.28 -6.05
C ALA A 146 8.96 10.74 -6.15
N ASP A 147 9.78 11.07 -7.15
CA ASP A 147 10.22 12.45 -7.40
C ASP A 147 9.04 13.36 -7.77
N VAL A 148 8.18 12.96 -8.72
CA VAL A 148 6.99 13.72 -9.11
C VAL A 148 6.05 13.90 -7.91
N PHE A 149 5.83 12.86 -7.12
CA PHE A 149 5.01 12.93 -5.90
C PHE A 149 5.54 13.98 -4.91
N ARG A 150 6.85 13.96 -4.64
CA ARG A 150 7.53 14.93 -3.75
C ARG A 150 7.43 16.36 -4.28
N GLU A 151 7.89 16.58 -5.51
CA GLU A 151 8.09 17.92 -6.07
C GLU A 151 6.77 18.63 -6.39
N THR A 152 5.74 17.86 -6.76
CA THR A 152 4.41 18.45 -6.99
C THR A 152 3.61 18.63 -5.71
N GLY A 153 4.02 18.01 -4.60
CA GLY A 153 3.21 17.88 -3.40
C GLY A 153 1.87 17.19 -3.69
N ALA A 154 1.90 16.16 -4.54
CA ALA A 154 0.71 15.36 -4.86
C ALA A 154 0.09 14.76 -3.60
N ARG A 155 -1.22 14.48 -3.67
CA ARG A 155 -1.98 13.94 -2.54
C ARG A 155 -1.76 12.45 -2.38
N PHE A 156 -1.64 11.71 -3.49
CA PHE A 156 -1.51 10.27 -3.46
C PHE A 156 -0.36 9.77 -4.33
N LEU A 157 0.26 8.68 -3.90
CA LEU A 157 1.12 7.83 -4.72
C LEU A 157 0.61 6.39 -4.64
N LEU A 158 0.37 5.78 -5.79
CA LEU A 158 0.03 4.37 -5.93
C LEU A 158 1.17 3.69 -6.67
N MET A 159 1.70 2.62 -6.10
CA MET A 159 2.75 1.84 -6.72
C MET A 159 2.33 0.38 -6.79
N SER A 160 2.42 -0.23 -7.97
CA SER A 160 2.20 -1.66 -8.17
C SER A 160 3.05 -2.50 -7.22
N GLY A 161 2.55 -3.62 -6.72
CA GLY A 161 3.30 -4.48 -5.80
C GLY A 161 4.03 -5.64 -6.47
N THR A 162 4.02 -5.72 -7.80
CA THR A 162 4.51 -6.87 -8.53
C THR A 162 5.09 -6.49 -9.89
N HIS A 163 5.93 -7.34 -10.45
CA HIS A 163 6.33 -7.25 -11.84
C HIS A 163 5.16 -7.59 -12.77
N ARG A 164 4.97 -6.82 -13.87
CA ARG A 164 3.81 -7.01 -14.77
C ARG A 164 3.73 -8.42 -15.39
N CYS A 165 4.88 -9.08 -15.55
CA CYS A 165 5.01 -10.47 -16.03
C CYS A 165 5.24 -11.49 -14.91
N ALA A 166 4.88 -11.20 -13.66
CA ALA A 166 5.11 -12.12 -12.56
C ALA A 166 4.31 -13.42 -12.72
N ASN A 167 3.07 -13.33 -13.20
CA ASN A 167 2.19 -14.48 -13.34
C ASN A 167 1.99 -14.86 -14.81
N SER A 168 1.80 -16.16 -15.05
CA SER A 168 1.43 -16.69 -16.38
C SER A 168 -0.06 -16.59 -16.68
N GLU A 169 -0.91 -16.51 -15.65
CA GLU A 169 -2.36 -16.36 -15.79
C GLU A 169 -2.72 -15.08 -16.56
N GLU A 170 -3.66 -15.22 -17.50
CA GLU A 170 -4.12 -14.15 -18.38
C GLU A 170 -5.18 -13.29 -17.71
N SER A 171 -5.10 -11.98 -17.93
CA SER A 171 -6.14 -11.04 -17.52
C SER A 171 -7.35 -11.13 -18.44
N SER A 172 -8.52 -10.79 -17.90
CA SER A 172 -9.76 -10.60 -18.66
C SER A 172 -9.77 -9.33 -19.52
N CYS A 173 -8.86 -8.38 -19.26
CA CYS A 173 -8.79 -7.15 -20.04
C CYS A 173 -8.41 -7.42 -21.50
N SER A 174 -9.13 -6.79 -22.44
CA SER A 174 -8.85 -6.92 -23.87
C SER A 174 -7.50 -6.34 -24.26
N GLY A 175 -6.87 -6.89 -25.28
CA GLY A 175 -5.62 -6.40 -25.87
C GLY A 175 -4.47 -7.38 -25.68
N THR A 176 -3.28 -6.98 -26.12
CA THR A 176 -2.10 -7.84 -26.06
C THR A 176 -0.84 -7.03 -25.76
N THR A 177 0.20 -7.73 -25.32
CA THR A 177 1.53 -7.20 -25.05
C THR A 177 2.59 -8.16 -25.53
N SER A 178 3.74 -7.63 -25.94
CA SER A 178 4.98 -8.40 -26.16
C SER A 178 5.95 -8.34 -24.97
N ALA A 179 5.59 -7.62 -23.90
CA ALA A 179 6.43 -7.44 -22.72
C ALA A 179 6.81 -8.76 -22.02
N CYS A 180 5.90 -9.74 -22.04
CA CYS A 180 6.00 -10.98 -21.27
C CYS A 180 6.31 -12.21 -22.14
N GLY A 181 7.33 -12.10 -23.01
CA GLY A 181 7.79 -13.22 -23.85
C GLY A 181 8.20 -12.86 -25.28
N GLY A 182 8.18 -11.57 -25.67
CA GLY A 182 8.64 -11.10 -26.98
C GLY A 182 7.63 -11.30 -28.13
N SER A 183 6.65 -12.18 -27.98
CA SER A 183 5.50 -12.32 -28.88
C SER A 183 4.26 -11.61 -28.31
N SER A 184 3.37 -11.12 -29.19
CA SER A 184 2.08 -10.53 -28.77
C SER A 184 1.20 -11.63 -28.14
N GLN A 185 0.83 -11.43 -26.87
CA GLN A 185 0.03 -12.33 -26.03
C GLN A 185 -0.94 -11.52 -25.17
N PRO A 186 -2.02 -12.10 -24.62
CA PRO A 186 -2.88 -11.41 -23.66
C PRO A 186 -2.11 -10.82 -22.47
N TYR A 187 -2.64 -9.76 -21.87
CA TYR A 187 -2.11 -9.21 -20.63
C TYR A 187 -2.16 -10.25 -19.51
N ARG A 188 -1.32 -10.09 -18.49
CA ARG A 188 -1.27 -11.00 -17.32
C ARG A 188 -2.03 -10.38 -16.15
N VAL A 189 -2.55 -11.22 -15.25
CA VAL A 189 -3.18 -10.75 -14.00
C VAL A 189 -2.23 -9.93 -13.11
N SER A 190 -0.91 -10.10 -13.28
CA SER A 190 0.10 -9.28 -12.59
C SER A 190 0.35 -7.92 -13.24
N ASP A 191 -0.23 -7.62 -14.40
CA ASP A 191 -0.11 -6.33 -15.09
C ASP A 191 -1.12 -5.33 -14.51
N MET A 192 -0.70 -4.49 -13.57
CA MET A 192 -1.60 -3.59 -12.83
C MET A 192 -2.25 -2.48 -13.69
N ALA A 193 -1.76 -2.24 -14.91
CA ALA A 193 -2.44 -1.36 -15.87
C ALA A 193 -3.55 -2.09 -16.66
N HIS A 194 -3.58 -3.42 -16.60
CA HIS A 194 -4.44 -4.27 -17.41
C HIS A 194 -5.04 -5.42 -16.58
N PHE A 195 -5.34 -5.18 -15.31
CA PHE A 195 -6.07 -6.10 -14.45
C PHE A 195 -6.92 -5.31 -13.46
N ASP A 196 -8.24 -5.34 -13.65
CA ASP A 196 -9.21 -4.55 -12.89
C ASP A 196 -9.51 -5.13 -11.50
N ASN A 197 -9.24 -6.42 -11.28
CA ASN A 197 -9.42 -7.10 -9.99
C ASN A 197 -8.16 -7.02 -9.11
N ALA A 198 -7.58 -5.81 -8.97
CA ALA A 198 -6.37 -5.55 -8.17
C ALA A 198 -6.58 -4.41 -7.16
N LEU A 199 -5.80 -4.41 -6.07
CA LEU A 199 -5.83 -3.29 -5.12
C LEU A 199 -5.37 -1.96 -5.72
N PHE A 200 -4.50 -2.02 -6.73
CA PHE A 200 -4.07 -0.83 -7.48
C PHE A 200 -5.26 -0.14 -8.15
N GLN A 201 -6.07 -0.90 -8.91
CA GLN A 201 -7.31 -0.41 -9.52
C GLN A 201 -8.32 0.03 -8.45
N LEU A 202 -8.51 -0.75 -7.38
CA LEU A 202 -9.44 -0.38 -6.31
C LEU A 202 -9.07 0.96 -5.65
N PHE A 203 -7.78 1.21 -5.38
CA PHE A 203 -7.38 2.49 -4.81
C PHE A 203 -7.62 3.64 -5.78
N HIS A 204 -7.30 3.45 -7.07
CA HIS A 204 -7.59 4.42 -8.13
C HIS A 204 -9.09 4.79 -8.15
N GLU A 205 -9.98 3.80 -8.10
CA GLU A 205 -11.42 4.01 -8.04
C GLU A 205 -11.86 4.77 -6.80
N VAL A 206 -11.35 4.37 -5.62
CA VAL A 206 -11.66 5.04 -4.35
C VAL A 206 -11.25 6.52 -4.41
N VAL A 207 -10.03 6.84 -4.83
CA VAL A 207 -9.59 8.25 -4.87
C VAL A 207 -10.38 9.04 -5.92
N THR A 208 -10.67 8.45 -7.08
CA THR A 208 -11.41 9.12 -8.16
C THR A 208 -12.85 9.44 -7.75
N VAL A 209 -13.51 8.54 -7.02
CA VAL A 209 -14.89 8.73 -6.55
C VAL A 209 -14.96 9.67 -5.35
N ARG A 210 -14.02 9.56 -4.40
CA ARG A 210 -14.09 10.27 -3.12
C ARG A 210 -13.53 11.69 -3.18
N VAL A 211 -12.63 11.97 -4.12
CA VAL A 211 -11.88 13.22 -4.17
C VAL A 211 -12.33 14.06 -5.37
N ASN A 212 -13.05 15.15 -5.09
CA ASN A 212 -13.47 16.08 -6.12
C ASN A 212 -12.26 16.72 -6.81
N GLN A 213 -12.32 16.87 -8.14
CA GLN A 213 -11.25 17.47 -8.97
C GLN A 213 -9.87 16.80 -8.81
N LEU A 214 -9.85 15.47 -8.62
CA LEU A 214 -8.61 14.70 -8.68
C LEU A 214 -8.12 14.56 -10.13
N TYR A 215 -6.81 14.76 -10.33
CA TYR A 215 -6.13 14.38 -11.57
C TYR A 215 -5.22 13.19 -11.32
N SER A 216 -5.37 12.12 -12.11
CA SER A 216 -4.45 10.98 -12.08
C SER A 216 -3.39 11.13 -13.17
N ILE A 217 -2.13 10.89 -12.81
CA ILE A 217 -1.00 10.80 -13.73
C ILE A 217 -0.45 9.37 -13.63
N ASN A 218 -0.63 8.61 -14.70
CA ASN A 218 -0.16 7.24 -14.79
C ASN A 218 1.18 7.19 -15.56
N LEU A 219 2.24 6.80 -14.86
CA LEU A 219 3.62 6.85 -15.35
C LEU A 219 4.04 5.48 -15.89
N HIS A 220 4.39 5.47 -17.17
CA HIS A 220 4.97 4.33 -17.87
C HIS A 220 6.38 4.66 -18.38
N GLY A 221 7.16 3.62 -18.63
CA GLY A 221 8.52 3.69 -19.14
C GLY A 221 8.89 2.50 -20.02
N HIS A 222 10.18 2.33 -20.30
CA HIS A 222 10.69 1.20 -21.08
C HIS A 222 11.17 0.07 -20.18
N ALA A 223 11.16 -1.16 -20.69
CA ALA A 223 11.49 -2.37 -19.95
C ALA A 223 12.85 -2.30 -19.23
N GLN A 224 12.86 -2.78 -17.99
CA GLN A 224 14.03 -2.94 -17.13
C GLN A 224 14.42 -4.42 -17.07
N SER A 225 15.71 -4.72 -17.16
CA SER A 225 16.20 -6.11 -17.16
C SER A 225 16.28 -6.75 -15.75
N SER A 226 16.38 -5.94 -14.69
CA SER A 226 16.52 -6.38 -13.28
C SER A 226 16.48 -5.19 -12.31
N CYS A 227 16.30 -5.42 -10.99
CA CYS A 227 16.55 -4.38 -9.97
C CYS A 227 18.06 -4.13 -9.84
N PRO A 228 18.59 -2.93 -10.15
CA PRO A 228 19.98 -2.55 -9.91
C PRO A 228 20.23 -2.17 -8.45
#